data_AF-J3N350-F1
#
_entry.id   AF-J3N350-F1
#
_cell.length_a   1.000
_cell.length_b   1.000
_cell.length_c   1.000
_cell.angle_alpha   90.00
_cell.angle_beta   90.00
_cell.angle_gamma   90.00
#
_symmetry.space_group_name_H-M   'P 1'
#
loop_
_entity.id
_entity.type
_entity.pdbx_description
1 polymer ?
#
loop_
_entity_poly.entity_id
_entity_poly.type
_entity_poly.pdbx_seq_one_letter_code
_entity_poly.pdbx_strand_id
1 'polypeptide(L)'
;MELNSEQHGCAHYTRGCKIRAPCCGEVFDCRHCHNDAKNSLEIDLSDRHEIPRHEIKKVLALCSLLTICFPFLFFSVLLSVCRQTYLNSLRLIENKAATATATCI
;
A
#
# COMPACT_ATOMS: atom_id res chain seq x y z
N MET A 1 -17.04 -13.24 -19.69
CA MET A 1 -15.69 -13.13 -19.13
C MET A 1 -15.76 -13.66 -17.70
N GLU A 2 -15.13 -14.80 -17.45
CA GLU A 2 -15.01 -15.35 -16.11
C GLU A 2 -14.12 -14.41 -15.30
N LEU A 3 -14.74 -13.65 -14.39
CA LEU A 3 -14.00 -13.00 -13.32
C LEU A 3 -13.55 -14.14 -12.40
N ASN A 4 -12.31 -14.61 -12.62
CA ASN A 4 -11.62 -15.48 -11.68
C ASN A 4 -11.64 -14.77 -10.33
N SER A 5 -12.57 -15.15 -9.45
CA SER A 5 -12.55 -14.77 -8.06
C SER A 5 -11.29 -15.39 -7.48
N GLU A 6 -10.16 -14.69 -7.61
CA GLU A 6 -8.90 -15.09 -7.00
C GLU A 6 -9.22 -15.43 -5.55
N GLN A 7 -9.20 -16.73 -5.22
CA GLN A 7 -9.50 -17.17 -3.87
C GLN A 7 -8.45 -16.53 -2.96
N HIS A 8 -8.87 -15.51 -2.22
CA HIS A 8 -7.98 -14.78 -1.33
C HIS A 8 -7.61 -15.67 -0.14
N GLY A 9 -6.48 -16.35 -0.24
CA GLY A 9 -5.92 -17.17 0.82
C GLY A 9 -5.47 -18.54 0.34
N CYS A 10 -5.39 -19.49 1.27
CA CYS A 10 -5.01 -20.87 1.04
C CYS A 10 -5.83 -21.79 1.94
N ALA A 11 -5.70 -23.11 1.77
CA ALA A 11 -6.37 -24.10 2.62
C ALA A 11 -6.05 -23.92 4.12
N HIS A 12 -4.91 -23.32 4.46
CA HIS A 12 -4.50 -23.09 5.85
C HIS A 12 -5.12 -21.82 6.46
N TYR A 13 -5.28 -20.75 5.67
CA TYR A 13 -5.83 -19.46 6.13
C TYR A 13 -6.59 -18.74 5.01
N THR A 14 -7.78 -18.27 5.34
CA THR A 14 -8.61 -17.42 4.47
C THR A 14 -8.30 -15.94 4.76
N ARG A 15 -7.24 -15.42 4.14
CA ARG A 15 -6.82 -14.02 4.29
C ARG A 15 -6.32 -13.46 2.96
N GLY A 16 -6.62 -12.20 2.69
CA GLY A 16 -6.17 -11.48 1.48
C GLY A 16 -4.73 -10.97 1.57
N CYS A 17 -3.83 -11.69 2.25
CA CYS A 17 -2.43 -11.29 2.38
C CYS A 17 -1.47 -12.46 2.25
N LYS A 18 -0.36 -12.21 1.57
CA LYS A 18 0.79 -13.12 1.39
C LYS A 18 1.92 -12.71 2.34
N ILE A 19 2.77 -13.64 2.73
CA ILE A 19 3.98 -13.40 3.52
C ILE A 19 5.20 -13.46 2.62
N ARG A 20 6.20 -12.63 2.90
CA ARG A 20 7.55 -12.81 2.34
C ARG A 20 8.38 -13.57 3.35
N ALA A 21 8.85 -14.76 2.96
CA ALA A 21 9.64 -15.63 3.82
C ALA A 21 10.99 -14.98 4.16
N PRO A 22 11.38 -14.86 5.43
CA PRO A 22 12.66 -14.25 5.82
C PRO A 22 13.87 -15.11 5.45
N CYS A 23 13.69 -16.42 5.31
CA CYS A 23 14.73 -17.41 5.01
C CYS A 23 15.19 -17.38 3.54
N CYS A 24 14.26 -17.37 2.59
CA CYS A 24 14.55 -17.47 1.15
C CYS A 24 14.08 -16.26 0.35
N GLY A 25 13.34 -15.33 0.97
CA GLY A 25 12.82 -14.13 0.32
C GLY A 25 11.63 -14.36 -0.61
N GLU A 26 11.19 -15.60 -0.79
CA GLU A 26 10.04 -16.02 -1.61
C GLU A 26 8.70 -15.61 -0.98
N VAL A 27 7.63 -15.56 -1.78
CA VAL A 27 6.31 -15.08 -1.36
C VAL A 27 5.29 -16.22 -1.36
N PHE A 28 4.63 -16.44 -0.21
CA PHE A 28 3.66 -17.51 0.00
C PHE A 28 2.39 -16.99 0.66
N ASP A 29 1.25 -17.67 0.50
CA ASP A 29 0.00 -17.29 1.20
C ASP A 29 0.13 -17.42 2.73
N CYS A 30 0.88 -18.42 3.20
CA CYS A 30 1.18 -18.58 4.61
C CYS A 30 2.44 -19.41 4.86
N ARG A 31 2.80 -19.53 6.15
CA ARG A 31 3.97 -20.32 6.57
C ARG A 31 3.81 -21.81 6.28
N HIS A 32 2.59 -22.34 6.37
CA HIS A 32 2.33 -23.75 6.07
C HIS A 32 2.52 -24.02 4.58
N CYS A 33 1.97 -23.16 3.70
CA CYS A 33 2.22 -23.24 2.26
C CYS A 33 3.71 -23.17 1.91
N HIS A 34 4.49 -22.34 2.61
CA HIS A 34 5.94 -22.34 2.44
C HIS A 34 6.56 -23.68 2.84
N ASN A 35 6.25 -24.17 4.05
CA ASN A 35 6.85 -25.39 4.57
C ASN A 35 6.47 -26.62 3.72
N ASP A 36 5.22 -26.70 3.26
CA ASP A 36 4.76 -27.77 2.37
C ASP A 36 5.50 -27.74 1.04
N ALA A 37 5.71 -26.54 0.49
CA ALA A 37 6.51 -26.38 -0.72
C ALA A 37 7.94 -26.83 -0.46
N LYS A 38 8.64 -26.27 0.54
CA LYS A 38 10.07 -26.50 0.80
C LYS A 38 10.41 -27.88 1.38
N ASN A 39 9.45 -28.60 1.95
CA ASN A 39 9.65 -29.95 2.49
C ASN A 39 9.25 -31.07 1.51
N SER A 40 8.82 -30.76 0.28
CA SER A 40 8.50 -31.78 -0.74
C SER A 40 9.70 -32.66 -1.07
N LEU A 41 9.49 -33.95 -1.35
CA LEU A 41 10.56 -34.91 -1.69
C LEU A 41 11.33 -34.53 -2.97
N GLU A 42 10.75 -33.69 -3.83
CA GLU A 42 11.33 -33.23 -5.10
C GLU A 42 12.35 -32.10 -4.95
N ILE A 43 12.51 -31.55 -3.74
CA ILE A 43 13.41 -30.43 -3.46
C ILE A 43 14.75 -30.94 -2.93
N ASP A 44 15.84 -30.33 -3.40
CA ASP A 44 17.19 -30.60 -2.93
C ASP A 44 17.30 -30.46 -1.41
N LEU A 45 18.10 -31.33 -0.77
CA LEU A 45 18.25 -31.32 0.69
C LEU A 45 18.73 -29.96 1.21
N SER A 46 19.53 -29.23 0.43
CA SER A 46 20.09 -27.92 0.81
C SER A 46 19.03 -26.82 0.90
N ASP A 47 17.93 -26.98 0.15
CA ASP A 47 16.85 -25.99 0.07
C ASP A 47 15.69 -26.28 1.03
N ARG A 48 15.75 -27.37 1.80
CA ARG A 48 14.73 -27.73 2.80
C ARG A 48 14.86 -26.87 4.04
N HIS A 49 13.81 -26.13 4.36
CA HIS A 49 13.76 -25.32 5.57
C HIS A 49 12.34 -24.91 5.91
N GLU A 50 12.14 -24.54 7.17
CA GLU A 50 10.88 -24.01 7.67
C GLU A 50 11.01 -22.54 8.06
N ILE A 51 9.91 -21.79 7.98
CA ILE A 51 9.92 -20.41 8.44
C ILE A 51 9.85 -20.37 9.98
N PRO A 52 10.84 -19.80 10.68
CA PRO A 52 10.73 -19.53 12.11
C PRO A 52 9.62 -18.49 12.38
N ARG A 53 8.66 -18.85 13.24
CA ARG A 53 7.42 -18.06 13.49
C ARG A 53 7.68 -16.60 13.89
N HIS A 54 8.77 -16.33 14.59
CA HIS A 54 9.11 -15.01 15.13
C HIS A 54 9.75 -14.07 14.10
N GLU A 55 10.17 -14.57 12.93
CA GLU A 55 10.91 -13.78 11.95
C GLU A 55 10.05 -13.27 10.79
N ILE A 56 8.76 -13.60 10.78
CA ILE A 56 7.81 -13.11 9.78
C ILE A 56 7.54 -11.62 10.04
N LYS A 57 8.36 -10.74 9.44
CA LYS A 57 8.30 -9.29 9.63
C LYS A 57 7.41 -8.55 8.61
N LYS A 58 7.13 -9.15 7.45
CA LYS A 58 6.48 -8.46 6.32
C LYS A 58 5.32 -9.29 5.76
N VAL A 59 4.14 -8.69 5.81
CA VAL A 59 2.90 -9.21 5.22
C VAL A 59 2.52 -8.31 4.05
N LEU A 60 2.55 -8.85 2.84
CA LEU A 60 2.10 -8.18 1.63
C LEU A 60 0.59 -8.37 1.53
N ALA A 61 -0.17 -7.34 1.90
CA ALA A 61 -1.62 -7.36 1.67
C ALA A 61 -1.90 -7.23 0.17
N LEU A 62 -2.69 -8.16 -0.37
CA LEU A 62 -3.27 -8.07 -1.72
C LEU A 62 -4.57 -7.25 -1.72
N CYS A 63 -5.10 -6.95 -0.53
CA CYS A 63 -6.25 -6.08 -0.36
C CYS A 63 -5.87 -4.67 -0.83
N SER A 64 -6.32 -4.28 -2.02
CA SER A 64 -6.99 -3.00 -2.35
C SER A 64 -6.44 -1.68 -1.77
N LEU A 65 -5.23 -1.62 -1.22
CA LEU A 65 -4.61 -0.38 -0.74
C LEU A 65 -4.23 0.52 -1.92
N LEU A 66 -4.02 -0.06 -3.11
CA LEU A 66 -3.83 0.70 -4.34
C LEU A 66 -5.14 1.26 -4.92
N THR A 67 -6.30 0.71 -4.58
CA THR A 67 -7.60 1.16 -5.12
C THR A 67 -8.42 1.98 -4.12
N ILE A 68 -8.30 1.70 -2.82
CA ILE A 68 -9.05 2.39 -1.76
C ILE A 68 -8.21 3.50 -1.10
N CYS A 69 -6.88 3.35 -0.99
CA CYS A 69 -6.02 4.34 -0.31
C CYS A 69 -5.40 5.39 -1.25
N PHE A 70 -5.25 5.10 -2.54
CA PHE A 70 -4.87 6.10 -3.56
C PHE A 70 -5.82 7.31 -3.61
N PRO A 71 -7.16 7.16 -3.62
CA PRO A 71 -8.05 8.31 -3.67
C PRO A 71 -8.01 9.15 -2.37
N PHE A 72 -7.66 8.58 -1.21
CA PHE A 72 -7.49 9.35 0.04
C PHE A 72 -6.26 10.27 0.01
N LEU A 73 -5.14 9.79 -0.54
CA LEU A 73 -3.95 10.62 -0.76
C LEU A 73 -4.19 11.65 -1.87
N PHE A 74 -4.99 11.32 -2.87
CA PHE A 74 -5.34 12.26 -3.95
C PHE A 74 -6.28 13.36 -3.48
N PHE A 75 -7.28 13.04 -2.64
CA PHE A 75 -8.26 14.00 -2.13
C PHE A 75 -7.66 15.05 -1.20
N SER A 76 -6.69 14.67 -0.36
CA SER A 76 -5.99 15.62 0.53
C SER A 76 -5.10 16.61 -0.24
N VAL A 77 -4.47 16.15 -1.33
CA VAL A 77 -3.68 17.01 -2.22
C VAL A 77 -4.58 18.00 -2.96
N LEU A 78 -5.72 17.56 -3.50
CA LEU A 78 -6.67 18.43 -4.20
C LEU A 78 -7.26 19.52 -3.29
N LEU A 79 -7.67 19.17 -2.06
CA LEU A 79 -8.16 20.15 -1.07
C LEU A 79 -7.09 21.15 -0.67
N SER A 80 -5.84 20.71 -0.51
CA SER A 80 -4.72 21.58 -0.15
C SER A 80 -4.38 22.58 -1.26
N VAL A 81 -4.38 22.12 -2.52
CA VAL A 81 -4.18 23.00 -3.69
C VAL A 81 -5.32 24.01 -3.82
N CYS A 82 -6.57 23.57 -3.66
CA CYS A 82 -7.74 24.45 -3.72
C CYS A 82 -7.76 25.51 -2.61
N ARG A 83 -7.37 25.12 -1.38
CA ARG A 83 -7.24 26.07 -0.26
C ARG A 83 -6.12 27.08 -0.51
N GLN A 84 -4.99 26.65 -1.07
CA GLN A 84 -3.87 27.53 -1.36
C GLN A 84 -4.18 28.52 -2.47
N THR A 85 -4.89 28.12 -3.52
CA THR A 85 -5.30 29.04 -4.60
C THR A 85 -6.30 30.09 -4.10
N TYR A 86 -7.24 29.74 -3.23
CA TYR A 86 -8.16 30.68 -2.60
C TYR A 86 -7.46 31.70 -1.68
N LEU A 87 -6.49 31.25 -0.87
CA LEU A 87 -5.71 32.18 -0.04
C LEU A 87 -4.80 33.08 -0.87
N ASN A 88 -4.23 32.56 -1.95
CA ASN A 88 -3.42 33.36 -2.88
C ASN A 88 -4.27 34.41 -3.60
N SER A 89 -5.51 34.09 -3.99
CA SER A 89 -6.42 35.06 -4.61
C SER A 89 -6.87 36.14 -3.63
N LEU A 90 -7.19 35.79 -2.37
CA LEU A 90 -7.51 36.77 -1.33
C LEU A 90 -6.34 37.72 -1.05
N ARG A 91 -5.11 37.20 -0.92
CA ARG A 91 -3.92 38.04 -0.73
C ARG A 91 -3.67 38.99 -1.91
N LEU A 92 -3.93 38.55 -3.14
CA LEU A 92 -3.84 39.43 -4.31
C LEU A 92 -4.88 40.55 -4.27
N ILE A 93 -6.09 40.28 -3.75
CA ILE A 93 -7.14 41.28 -3.58
C ILE A 93 -6.76 42.27 -2.47
N GLU A 94 -6.27 41.79 -1.34
CA GLU A 94 -5.79 42.64 -0.23
C GLU A 94 -4.60 43.52 -0.64
N ASN A 95 -3.63 42.96 -1.37
CA ASN A 95 -2.48 43.71 -1.86
C ASN A 95 -2.88 44.75 -2.92
N LYS A 96 -3.86 44.44 -3.80
CA LYS A 96 -4.42 45.42 -4.74
C LYS A 96 -5.15 46.55 -4.01
N ALA A 97 -5.93 46.23 -2.96
CA ALA A 97 -6.60 47.21 -2.13
C ALA A 97 -5.59 48.11 -1.39
N ALA A 98 -4.52 47.52 -0.83
CA ALA A 98 -3.46 48.26 -0.15
C ALA A 98 -2.66 49.18 -1.11
N THR A 99 -2.39 48.72 -2.35
CA THR A 99 -1.75 49.57 -3.37
C THR A 99 -2.66 50.70 -3.85
N ALA A 100 -3.97 50.47 -3.96
CA ALA A 100 -4.94 51.50 -4.36
C ALA A 100 -5.07 52.59 -3.29
N THR A 101 -4.99 52.24 -2.00
CA THR A 101 -4.96 53.23 -0.91
C THR A 101 -3.65 54.01 -0.83
N ALA A 102 -2.54 53.43 -1.31
CA ALA A 102 -1.22 54.07 -1.31
C ALA A 102 -1.00 55.03 -2.50
N THR A 103 -1.75 54.90 -3.59
CA THR A 103 -1.68 55.77 -4.78
C THR A 103 -2.63 56.96 -4.76
N CYS A 104 -3.43 57.13 -3.70
CA CYS A 104 -4.39 58.22 -3.52
C CYS A 104 -3.90 59.35 -2.58
N ILE A 105 -2.58 59.51 -2.43
CA ILE A 105 -1.94 60.67 -1.78
C ILE A 105 -1.06 61.39 -2.79
#